data_AF-A0A176RUS3-F1
#
_entry.id   AF-A0A176RUS3-F1
#
_cell.length_a   1.000
_cell.length_b   1.000
_cell.length_c   1.000
_cell.angle_alpha   90.00
_cell.angle_beta   90.00
_cell.angle_gamma   90.00
#
_symmetry.space_group_name_H-M   'P 1'
#
loop_
_entity.id
_entity.type
_entity.pdbx_description
1 polymer ?
#
loop_
_entity_poly.entity_id
_entity_poly.type
_entity_poly.pdbx_seq_one_letter_code
_entity_poly.pdbx_strand_id
1 'polypeptide(L)' 'MRRSHDALKASTLSIEQEVGEEHLRHHISPSGYYRGRKVITTKDE' A
#
# COMPACT_ATOMS: atom_id res chain seq x y z
N MET A 1 17.25 27.94 14.48
CA MET A 1 16.08 27.46 13.71
C MET A 1 15.27 26.53 14.61
N ARG A 2 14.01 26.84 14.92
CA ARG A 2 13.23 26.06 15.91
C ARG A 2 12.44 24.89 15.30
N ARG A 3 12.03 24.98 14.04
CA ARG A 3 11.12 24.03 13.36
C ARG A 3 11.73 23.31 12.15
N SER A 4 13.06 23.32 12.02
CA SER A 4 13.75 22.71 10.86
C SER A 4 13.59 21.19 10.78
N HIS A 5 13.17 20.53 11.85
CA HIS A 5 13.00 19.08 11.93
C HIS A 5 11.54 18.61 12.05
N ASP A 6 10.57 19.52 11.97
CA ASP A 6 9.14 19.21 12.17
C ASP A 6 8.47 18.61 10.92
N ALA A 7 9.26 18.10 9.97
CA ALA A 7 8.75 17.55 8.72
C ALA A 7 8.16 16.14 8.92
N LEU A 8 6.95 15.93 8.41
CA LEU A 8 6.34 14.60 8.33
C LEU A 8 7.04 13.75 7.26
N LYS A 9 7.12 12.44 7.50
CA LYS A 9 7.68 11.48 6.55
C LYS A 9 6.56 10.83 5.75
N ALA A 10 6.75 10.71 4.44
CA ALA A 10 5.84 9.97 3.58
C ALA A 10 5.94 8.45 3.86
N SER A 11 4.83 7.74 3.72
CA SER A 11 4.79 6.28 3.76
C SER A 11 5.36 5.68 2.48
N THR A 12 5.99 4.51 2.59
CA THR A 12 6.48 3.77 1.42
C THR A 12 5.32 3.01 0.76
N LEU A 13 4.98 3.42 -0.46
CA LEU A 13 3.99 2.76 -1.31
C LEU A 13 4.68 1.79 -2.29
N SER A 14 3.94 0.80 -2.75
CA SER A 14 4.35 -0.19 -3.74
C SER A 14 3.17 -0.48 -4.66
N ILE A 15 3.44 -1.03 -5.84
CA ILE A 15 2.41 -1.38 -6.82
C ILE A 15 2.24 -2.90 -6.79
N GLU A 16 1.01 -3.35 -6.64
CA GLU A 16 0.67 -4.77 -6.66
C GLU A 16 0.78 -5.28 -8.10
N GLN A 17 1.44 -6.42 -8.30
CA GLN A 17 1.89 -6.84 -9.62
C GLN A 17 0.76 -7.29 -10.56
N GLU A 18 -0.32 -7.83 -10.00
CA GLU A 18 -1.41 -8.44 -10.77
C GLU A 18 -2.50 -7.44 -11.15
N VAL A 19 -2.84 -6.52 -10.22
CA VAL A 19 -3.96 -5.58 -10.39
C VAL A 19 -3.46 -4.16 -10.68
N GLY A 20 -2.19 -3.86 -10.43
CA GLY A 20 -1.62 -2.52 -10.63
C GLY A 20 -2.05 -1.48 -9.60
N GLU A 21 -2.68 -1.89 -8.52
CA GLU A 21 -3.11 -1.02 -7.42
C GLU A 21 -1.95 -0.58 -6.53
N GLU A 22 -2.00 0.64 -6.00
CA GLU A 22 -1.06 1.09 -4.98
C GLU A 22 -1.44 0.54 -3.60
N HIS A 23 -0.45 -0.01 -2.90
CA HIS A 23 -0.59 -0.52 -1.55
C HIS A 23 0.61 -0.13 -0.70
N LEU A 24 0.44 -0.15 0.63
CA LEU A 24 1.57 0.01 1.55
C LEU A 24 2.55 -1.15 1.38
N ARG A 25 3.85 -0.85 1.42
CA ARG A 25 4.87 -1.89 1.25
C ARG A 25 4.70 -2.99 2.31
N HIS A 26 4.60 -4.23 1.85
CA HIS A 26 4.33 -5.43 2.65
C HIS A 26 2.92 -5.58 3.23
N HIS A 27 1.96 -4.76 2.81
CA HIS A 27 0.54 -4.94 3.14
C HIS A 27 -0.23 -5.50 1.94
N ILE A 28 -1.44 -5.98 2.20
CA ILE A 28 -2.36 -6.50 1.20
C ILE A 28 -3.02 -5.32 0.48
N SER A 29 -3.25 -5.45 -0.82
CA SER A 29 -4.00 -4.50 -1.66
C SER A 29 -5.47 -4.37 -1.20
N PRO A 30 -6.16 -3.24 -1.47
CA PRO A 30 -7.58 -3.10 -1.17
C PRO A 30 -8.46 -4.21 -1.77
N SER A 31 -8.12 -4.69 -2.97
CA SER A 31 -8.77 -5.82 -3.66
C SER A 31 -8.39 -7.22 -3.10
N GLY A 32 -7.63 -7.27 -2.01
CA GLY A 32 -7.27 -8.52 -1.33
C GLY A 32 -6.07 -9.27 -1.92
N TYR A 33 -5.30 -8.65 -2.81
CA TYR A 33 -4.11 -9.24 -3.44
C TYR A 33 -2.81 -8.94 -2.68
N TYR A 34 -1.89 -9.90 -2.66
CA TYR A 34 -0.53 -9.69 -2.14
C TYR A 34 0.47 -10.59 -2.85
N ARG A 35 1.47 -9.98 -3.50
CA ARG A 35 2.51 -10.68 -4.28
C ARG A 35 1.88 -11.60 -5.34
N GLY A 36 0.91 -11.08 -6.08
CA GLY A 36 0.23 -11.76 -7.20
C GLY A 36 -0.65 -12.95 -6.79
N ARG A 37 -1.17 -12.93 -5.56
CA ARG A 37 -2.12 -13.93 -5.08
C ARG A 37 -3.26 -13.26 -4.34
N LYS A 38 -4.50 -13.67 -4.62
CA LYS A 38 -5.68 -13.26 -3.84
C LYS A 38 -5.65 -13.95 -2.48
N VAL A 39 -5.32 -13.20 -1.44
CA VAL A 39 -5.22 -13.68 -0.05
C VAL A 39 -6.56 -13.54 0.66
N ILE A 40 -7.32 -12.50 0.34
CA ILE A 40 -8.63 -12.22 0.93
C ILE A 40 -9.66 -12.19 -0.18
N THR A 41 -10.77 -12.90 -0.01
CA THR A 41 -11.98 -12.70 -0.82
C THR A 41 -12.66 -11.44 -0.35
N THR A 42 -12.21 -10.30 -0.86
CA THR A 42 -12.92 -9.02 -0.75
C THR A 42 -14.14 -9.08 -1.64
N LYS A 43 -15.27 -8.61 -1.10
CA LYS A 43 -16.49 -8.38 -1.88
C LYS A 43 -16.30 -7.00 -2.50
N ASP A 44 -15.56 -6.93 -3.59
CA ASP A 44 -15.47 -5.71 -4.38
C ASP A 44 -16.88 -5.46 -4.97
N GLU A 45 -17.46 -4.28 -4.73
CA GLU A 45 -18.69 -3.82 -5.43
C GLU A 45 -18.42 -3.52 -6.90
#